data_AF-E6PDG5-F1
#
_entry.id   AF-E6PDG5-F1
#
_cell.length_a   1.000
_cell.length_b   1.000
_cell.length_c   1.000
_cell.angle_alpha   90.00
_cell.angle_beta   90.00
_cell.angle_gamma   90.00
#
_symmetry.space_group_name_H-M   'P 1'
#
loop_
_entity.id
_entity.type
_entity.pdbx_description
1 polymer ?
#
loop_
_entity_poly.entity_id
_entity_poly.type
_entity_poly.pdbx_seq_one_letter_code
_entity_poly.pdbx_strand_id
1 'polypeptide(L)'
;MEGNAPRSLTIDYALSLSCLTIVTGFFIDAWAHGHVPIETFLTPYHGFIYLGMLAILATLATQYLRGRRLGYRGIHAFPKPYHLALVGIPIFLIAAPSDALWHAIFGLEEGVDALLSPTHQMMGLAILFIASAPIRSALSARGLGTPPKGLREQLPIAFALAAWLGLIHFGTAYAFIPAADRGNAPPPISPLHATYFTAIALSYYKSSLGVLVVIFQSALFAGFALFLSAQFRSAFGVLTIVLLLGNTLNAIPFTNATPLLATTILCSLVAGLLGDTWIALRDPHPTRPGAYRTLAVIVPLSYFACYLVVTDLTSGLWWDVHFRLGVLLWSAAVGMGLSFLAMRARET
;
A
#
# COMPACT_ATOMS: atom_id res chain seq x y z
N MET A 1 17.01 33.88 -8.02
CA MET A 1 16.42 33.87 -6.66
C MET A 1 17.19 32.89 -5.81
N GLU A 2 17.41 33.22 -4.54
CA GLU A 2 17.89 32.25 -3.54
C GLU A 2 16.73 31.35 -3.09
N GLY A 3 17.00 30.06 -2.89
CA GLY A 3 15.99 29.08 -2.46
C GLY A 3 15.34 28.28 -3.60
N ASN A 4 14.27 27.55 -3.26
CA ASN A 4 13.55 26.65 -4.18
C ASN A 4 12.17 27.23 -4.51
N ALA A 5 11.61 26.82 -5.65
CA ALA A 5 10.26 27.21 -6.04
C ALA A 5 9.21 26.82 -4.96
N PRO A 6 8.14 27.61 -4.80
CA PRO A 6 7.13 27.35 -3.78
C PRO A 6 6.36 26.06 -4.05
N ARG A 7 5.93 25.39 -2.97
CA ARG A 7 5.05 24.21 -3.06
C ARG A 7 3.69 24.57 -3.67
N SER A 8 3.01 23.59 -4.25
CA SER A 8 1.69 23.78 -4.83
C SER A 8 0.79 22.58 -4.57
N LEU A 9 -0.36 22.82 -3.94
CA LEU A 9 -1.35 21.78 -3.67
C LEU A 9 -1.87 21.16 -4.98
N THR A 10 -2.03 21.94 -6.04
CA THR A 10 -2.42 21.42 -7.37
C THR A 10 -1.42 20.42 -7.91
N ILE A 11 -0.12 20.66 -7.71
CA ILE A 11 0.93 19.74 -8.14
C ILE A 11 0.96 18.49 -7.24
N ASP A 12 0.73 18.65 -5.93
CA ASP A 12 0.58 17.51 -5.01
C ASP A 12 -0.58 16.58 -5.44
N TYR A 13 -1.73 17.15 -5.84
CA TYR A 13 -2.85 16.38 -6.41
C TYR A 13 -2.47 15.66 -7.70
N ALA A 14 -1.89 16.37 -8.66
CA ALA A 14 -1.52 15.79 -9.94
C ALA A 14 -0.55 14.62 -9.77
N LEU A 15 0.52 14.79 -8.97
CA LEU A 15 1.49 13.73 -8.72
C LEU A 15 0.87 12.53 -8.00
N SER A 16 0.11 12.76 -6.92
CA SER A 16 -0.48 11.66 -6.15
C SER A 16 -1.51 10.86 -6.95
N LEU A 17 -2.37 11.51 -7.74
CA LEU A 17 -3.32 10.85 -8.64
C LEU A 17 -2.60 10.07 -9.74
N SER A 18 -1.58 10.66 -10.37
CA SER A 18 -0.81 9.95 -11.40
C SER A 18 -0.10 8.72 -10.84
N CYS A 19 0.44 8.76 -9.62
CA CYS A 19 0.99 7.59 -8.96
C CYS A 19 -0.07 6.51 -8.70
N LEU A 20 -1.28 6.89 -8.25
CA LEU A 20 -2.38 5.93 -8.12
C LEU A 20 -2.79 5.31 -9.47
N THR A 21 -2.79 6.09 -10.54
CA THR A 21 -3.04 5.58 -11.90
C THR A 21 -2.01 4.53 -12.29
N ILE A 22 -0.73 4.76 -12.01
CA ILE A 22 0.33 3.77 -12.29
C ILE A 22 0.12 2.50 -11.46
N VAL A 23 -0.10 2.63 -10.15
CA VAL A 23 -0.30 1.47 -9.27
C VAL A 23 -1.52 0.66 -9.73
N THR A 24 -2.61 1.33 -10.10
CA THR A 24 -3.79 0.67 -10.70
C THR A 24 -3.41 -0.06 -11.98
N GLY A 25 -2.58 0.54 -12.82
CA GLY A 25 -2.03 -0.09 -14.02
C GLY A 25 -1.25 -1.37 -13.74
N PHE A 26 -0.41 -1.41 -12.70
CA PHE A 26 0.29 -2.64 -12.29
C PHE A 26 -0.69 -3.77 -11.95
N PHE A 27 -1.77 -3.47 -11.24
CA PHE A 27 -2.79 -4.49 -10.92
C PHE A 27 -3.59 -4.93 -12.16
N ILE A 28 -3.88 -4.03 -13.11
CA ILE A 28 -4.51 -4.38 -14.39
C ILE A 28 -3.58 -5.28 -15.22
N ASP A 29 -2.28 -5.00 -15.20
CA ASP A 29 -1.29 -5.79 -15.90
C ASP A 29 -1.12 -7.19 -15.28
N ALA A 30 -1.05 -7.28 -13.95
CA ALA A 30 -1.06 -8.57 -13.25
C ALA A 30 -2.34 -9.38 -13.51
N TRP A 31 -3.49 -8.71 -13.65
CA TRP A 31 -4.71 -9.38 -14.10
C TRP A 31 -4.52 -10.01 -15.48
N ALA A 32 -3.96 -9.26 -16.43
CA ALA A 32 -3.75 -9.75 -17.79
C ALA A 32 -2.82 -10.97 -17.83
N HIS A 33 -1.71 -10.95 -17.08
CA HIS A 33 -0.80 -12.09 -16.96
C HIS A 33 -1.48 -13.37 -16.45
N GLY A 34 -2.55 -13.24 -15.65
CA GLY A 34 -3.32 -14.38 -15.15
C GLY A 34 -4.52 -14.81 -16.01
N HIS A 35 -4.93 -14.01 -17.00
CA HIS A 35 -6.23 -14.19 -17.68
C HIS A 35 -6.17 -14.23 -19.22
N VAL A 36 -5.12 -13.68 -19.83
CA VAL A 36 -5.00 -13.64 -21.29
C VAL A 36 -3.60 -14.02 -21.75
N PRO A 37 -3.44 -14.59 -22.96
CA PRO A 37 -2.12 -14.81 -23.54
C PRO A 37 -1.40 -13.46 -23.74
N ILE A 38 -0.26 -13.29 -23.09
CA ILE A 38 0.62 -12.13 -23.29
C ILE A 38 1.82 -12.60 -24.10
N GLU A 39 1.87 -12.22 -25.38
CA GLU A 39 2.92 -12.66 -26.32
C GLU A 39 3.99 -11.58 -26.60
N THR A 40 3.75 -10.33 -26.17
CA THR A 40 4.64 -9.20 -26.47
C THR A 40 4.74 -8.23 -25.29
N PHE A 41 5.89 -7.55 -25.18
CA PHE A 41 6.16 -6.53 -24.15
C PHE A 41 5.21 -5.32 -24.19
N LEU A 42 4.77 -4.87 -25.37
CA LEU A 42 3.83 -3.75 -25.47
C LEU A 42 2.39 -4.27 -25.45
N THR A 43 1.77 -4.22 -24.27
CA THR A 43 0.38 -4.63 -24.07
C THR A 43 -0.52 -3.41 -23.90
N PRO A 44 -1.83 -3.50 -24.26
CA PRO A 44 -2.79 -2.46 -23.92
C PRO A 44 -2.97 -2.29 -22.40
N TYR A 45 -2.65 -3.32 -21.61
CA TYR A 45 -2.77 -3.33 -20.14
C TYR A 45 -1.75 -2.41 -19.47
N HIS A 46 -0.61 -2.15 -20.12
CA HIS A 46 0.33 -1.11 -19.70
C HIS A 46 -0.19 0.33 -19.90
N GLY A 47 -1.34 0.53 -20.57
CA GLY A 47 -1.87 1.85 -20.90
C GLY A 47 -2.01 2.79 -19.69
N PHE A 48 -2.43 2.27 -18.53
CA PHE A 48 -2.53 3.06 -17.30
C PHE A 48 -1.16 3.46 -16.74
N ILE A 49 -0.17 2.58 -16.84
CA ILE A 49 1.22 2.85 -16.42
C ILE A 49 1.78 3.99 -17.28
N TYR A 50 1.62 3.89 -18.60
CA TYR A 50 2.08 4.92 -19.54
C TYR A 50 1.38 6.26 -19.33
N LEU A 51 0.05 6.24 -19.15
CA LEU A 51 -0.74 7.44 -18.89
C LEU A 51 -0.29 8.13 -17.60
N GLY A 52 -0.10 7.36 -16.52
CA GLY A 52 0.36 7.91 -15.25
C GLY A 52 1.77 8.48 -15.33
N MET A 53 2.70 7.81 -16.02
CA MET A 53 4.07 8.31 -16.19
C MET A 53 4.09 9.58 -17.06
N LEU A 54 3.33 9.61 -18.15
CA LEU A 54 3.16 10.81 -18.98
C LEU A 54 2.60 11.98 -18.16
N ALA A 55 1.60 11.73 -17.32
CA ALA A 55 1.01 12.74 -16.45
C ALA A 55 1.99 13.27 -15.39
N ILE A 56 2.84 12.41 -14.81
CA ILE A 56 3.94 12.82 -13.91
C ILE A 56 4.93 13.72 -14.66
N LEU A 57 5.40 13.30 -15.84
CA LEU A 57 6.36 14.07 -16.62
C LEU A 57 5.79 15.43 -17.04
N ALA A 58 4.55 15.47 -17.50
CA ALA A 58 3.86 16.72 -17.86
C ALA A 58 3.68 17.65 -16.64
N THR A 59 3.36 17.09 -15.48
CA THR A 59 3.21 17.82 -14.22
C THR A 59 4.53 18.43 -13.78
N LEU A 60 5.62 17.66 -13.79
CA LEU A 60 6.96 18.13 -13.43
C LEU A 60 7.50 19.13 -14.44
N ALA A 61 7.27 18.92 -15.75
CA ALA A 61 7.63 19.89 -16.78
C ALA A 61 6.88 21.22 -16.58
N THR A 62 5.58 21.16 -16.27
CA THR A 62 4.78 22.36 -15.96
C THR A 62 5.32 23.09 -14.73
N GLN A 63 5.66 22.36 -13.66
CA GLN A 63 6.27 22.94 -12.47
C GLN A 63 7.62 23.59 -12.79
N TYR A 64 8.47 22.92 -13.57
CA TYR A 64 9.76 23.45 -13.99
C TYR A 64 9.61 24.75 -14.79
N LEU A 65 8.72 24.76 -15.79
CA LEU A 65 8.46 25.95 -16.61
C LEU A 65 7.92 27.11 -15.77
N ARG A 66 7.04 26.85 -14.80
CA ARG A 66 6.57 27.85 -13.84
C ARG A 66 7.71 28.38 -12.97
N GLY A 67 8.54 27.51 -12.41
CA GLY A 67 9.72 27.90 -11.63
C GLY A 67 10.71 28.75 -12.45
N ARG A 68 10.93 28.40 -13.72
CA ARG A 68 11.77 29.17 -14.65
C ARG A 68 11.20 30.57 -14.92
N ARG A 69 9.88 30.70 -15.11
CA ARG A 69 9.21 32.02 -15.27
C ARG A 69 9.33 32.89 -14.02
N LEU A 70 9.40 32.28 -12.84
CA LEU A 70 9.67 32.96 -11.58
C LEU A 70 11.19 33.19 -11.33
N GLY A 71 12.07 32.89 -12.28
CA GLY A 71 13.51 33.16 -12.16
C GLY A 71 14.32 32.15 -11.33
N TYR A 72 13.74 31.01 -10.95
CA TYR A 72 14.49 29.87 -10.42
C TYR A 72 15.22 29.13 -11.56
N ARG A 73 16.32 28.43 -11.25
CA ARG A 73 17.14 27.71 -12.25
C ARG A 73 17.48 26.30 -11.79
N GLY A 74 17.63 25.38 -12.75
CA GLY A 74 18.02 23.99 -12.48
C GLY A 74 17.04 23.30 -11.51
N ILE A 75 17.60 22.54 -10.57
CA ILE A 75 16.80 21.83 -9.55
C ILE A 75 15.96 22.77 -8.68
N HIS A 76 16.39 24.01 -8.48
CA HIS A 76 15.67 25.00 -7.68
C HIS A 76 14.36 25.49 -8.31
N ALA A 77 14.10 25.17 -9.58
CA ALA A 77 12.79 25.40 -10.19
C ALA A 77 11.68 24.47 -9.66
N PHE A 78 12.06 23.45 -8.88
CA PHE A 78 11.16 22.58 -8.17
C PHE A 78 11.11 22.93 -6.67
N PRO A 79 9.99 22.62 -5.99
CA PRO A 79 9.94 22.62 -4.54
C PRO A 79 10.95 21.62 -3.95
N LYS A 80 11.67 22.01 -2.89
CA LYS A 80 12.63 21.13 -2.18
C LYS A 80 12.05 19.75 -1.82
N PRO A 81 10.77 19.62 -1.40
CA PRO A 81 10.19 18.32 -1.11
C PRO A 81 10.15 17.35 -2.29
N TYR A 82 10.19 17.84 -3.53
CA TYR A 82 10.07 17.03 -4.74
C TYR A 82 11.40 16.48 -5.26
N HIS A 83 12.54 16.88 -4.68
CA HIS A 83 13.84 16.46 -5.20
C HIS A 83 14.01 14.94 -5.22
N LEU A 84 13.43 14.21 -4.25
CA LEU A 84 13.44 12.74 -4.27
C LEU A 84 12.59 12.16 -5.41
N ALA A 85 11.46 12.77 -5.73
CA ALA A 85 10.64 12.38 -6.88
C ALA A 85 11.40 12.55 -8.21
N LEU A 86 12.24 13.59 -8.32
CA LEU A 86 13.09 13.79 -9.50
C LEU A 86 14.13 12.67 -9.68
N VAL A 87 14.53 11.99 -8.60
CA VAL A 87 15.41 10.80 -8.66
C VAL A 87 14.64 9.57 -9.13
N GLY A 88 13.35 9.44 -8.77
CA GLY A 88 12.52 8.33 -9.23
C GLY A 88 12.33 8.31 -10.76
N ILE A 89 12.32 9.46 -11.42
CA ILE A 89 12.15 9.54 -12.89
C ILE A 89 13.25 8.79 -13.66
N PRO A 90 14.55 9.09 -13.50
CA PRO A 90 15.60 8.35 -14.21
C PRO A 90 15.64 6.87 -13.80
N ILE A 91 15.33 6.53 -12.53
CA ILE A 91 15.22 5.11 -12.12
C ILE A 91 14.14 4.42 -12.94
N PHE A 92 12.95 5.00 -13.09
CA PHE A 92 11.87 4.42 -13.89
C PHE A 92 12.25 4.30 -15.37
N LEU A 93 12.81 5.38 -15.95
CA LEU A 93 13.19 5.44 -17.36
C LEU A 93 14.33 4.49 -17.72
N ILE A 94 15.13 4.04 -16.74
CA ILE A 94 16.13 2.98 -16.91
C ILE A 94 15.50 1.61 -16.69
N ALA A 95 14.65 1.46 -15.67
CA ALA A 95 14.02 0.18 -15.32
C ALA A 95 13.16 -0.35 -16.46
N ALA A 96 12.27 0.47 -17.03
CA ALA A 96 11.33 0.04 -18.08
C ALA A 96 12.01 -0.52 -19.36
N PRO A 97 13.01 0.12 -19.98
CA PRO A 97 13.72 -0.50 -21.10
C PRO A 97 14.64 -1.65 -20.67
N SER A 98 15.15 -1.63 -19.43
CA SER A 98 15.92 -2.77 -18.90
C SER A 98 15.05 -4.00 -18.74
N ASP A 99 13.75 -3.83 -18.47
CA ASP A 99 12.75 -4.90 -18.37
C ASP A 99 12.58 -5.62 -19.72
N ALA A 100 12.42 -4.86 -20.81
CA ALA A 100 12.37 -5.44 -22.15
C ALA A 100 13.65 -6.21 -22.51
N LEU A 101 14.82 -5.69 -22.13
CA LEU A 101 16.09 -6.38 -22.33
C LEU A 101 16.19 -7.64 -21.45
N TRP A 102 15.71 -7.56 -20.22
CA TRP A 102 15.69 -8.67 -19.27
C TRP A 102 14.88 -9.83 -19.82
N HIS A 103 13.68 -9.57 -20.30
CA HIS A 103 12.84 -10.58 -20.95
C HIS A 103 13.46 -11.14 -22.23
N ALA A 104 14.19 -10.33 -23.00
CA ALA A 104 14.87 -10.82 -24.20
C ALA A 104 16.02 -11.80 -23.90
N ILE A 105 16.65 -11.69 -22.72
CA ILE A 105 17.77 -12.54 -22.31
C ILE A 105 17.30 -13.76 -21.51
N PHE A 106 16.36 -13.57 -20.58
CA PHE A 106 15.96 -14.58 -19.59
C PHE A 106 14.57 -15.16 -19.82
N GLY A 107 13.79 -14.62 -20.76
CA GLY A 107 12.38 -14.97 -20.97
C GLY A 107 11.43 -14.18 -20.08
N LEU A 108 10.13 -14.42 -20.25
CA LEU A 108 9.08 -13.82 -19.42
C LEU A 108 8.99 -14.56 -18.07
N GLU A 109 9.02 -13.83 -16.97
CA GLU A 109 8.80 -14.40 -15.63
C GLU A 109 7.32 -14.76 -15.40
N GLU A 110 7.09 -15.86 -14.69
CA GLU A 110 5.74 -16.32 -14.31
C GLU A 110 5.55 -16.37 -12.79
N GLY A 111 4.32 -16.11 -12.33
CA GLY A 111 3.95 -16.25 -10.93
C GLY A 111 4.74 -15.34 -9.98
N VAL A 112 5.37 -15.93 -8.96
CA VAL A 112 6.12 -15.18 -7.93
C VAL A 112 7.38 -14.54 -8.49
N ASP A 113 8.01 -15.15 -9.51
CA ASP A 113 9.25 -14.66 -10.09
C ASP A 113 9.04 -13.29 -10.75
N ALA A 114 7.87 -13.04 -11.34
CA ALA A 114 7.50 -11.73 -11.87
C ALA A 114 7.53 -10.64 -10.79
N LEU A 115 7.11 -10.94 -9.56
CA LEU A 115 7.16 -9.97 -8.45
C LEU A 115 8.57 -9.75 -7.91
N LEU A 116 9.46 -10.73 -8.12
CA LEU A 116 10.85 -10.69 -7.66
C LEU A 116 11.84 -10.21 -8.72
N SER A 117 11.37 -9.98 -9.95
CA SER A 117 12.21 -9.49 -11.03
C SER A 117 12.87 -8.15 -10.66
N PRO A 118 14.21 -8.03 -10.80
CA PRO A 118 14.93 -6.81 -10.40
C PRO A 118 14.44 -5.54 -11.10
N THR A 119 14.03 -5.65 -12.37
CA THR A 119 13.52 -4.52 -13.17
C THR A 119 12.17 -4.05 -12.68
N HIS A 120 11.25 -4.97 -12.37
CA HIS A 120 9.97 -4.65 -11.73
C HIS A 120 10.16 -4.01 -10.35
N GLN A 121 11.05 -4.54 -9.52
CA GLN A 121 11.34 -3.96 -8.19
C GLN A 121 11.95 -2.56 -8.28
N MET A 122 12.84 -2.33 -9.26
CA MET A 122 13.41 -1.02 -9.53
C MET A 122 12.32 -0.02 -10.00
N MET A 123 11.37 -0.48 -10.80
CA MET A 123 10.23 0.31 -11.23
C MET A 123 9.31 0.66 -10.05
N GLY A 124 9.03 -0.29 -9.16
CA GLY A 124 8.34 -0.04 -7.89
C GLY A 124 9.07 1.00 -7.03
N LEU A 125 10.38 0.85 -6.82
CA LEU A 125 11.19 1.80 -6.06
C LEU A 125 11.10 3.22 -6.63
N ALA A 126 11.14 3.37 -7.96
CA ALA A 126 10.95 4.66 -8.61
C ALA A 126 9.59 5.29 -8.26
N ILE A 127 8.51 4.50 -8.31
CA ILE A 127 7.17 4.98 -7.97
C ILE A 127 7.07 5.35 -6.48
N LEU A 128 7.70 4.62 -5.56
CA LEU A 128 7.78 5.02 -4.15
C LEU A 128 8.44 6.40 -3.99
N PHE A 129 9.54 6.64 -4.70
CA PHE A 129 10.24 7.93 -4.67
C PHE A 129 9.38 9.06 -5.22
N ILE A 130 8.66 8.84 -6.32
CA ILE A 130 7.79 9.85 -6.91
C ILE A 130 6.58 10.13 -6.01
N ALA A 131 5.90 9.08 -5.54
CA ALA A 131 4.77 9.19 -4.63
C ALA A 131 5.13 9.81 -3.27
N SER A 132 6.42 9.85 -2.91
CA SER A 132 6.88 10.54 -1.69
C SER A 132 6.70 12.07 -1.75
N ALA A 133 6.62 12.68 -2.93
CA ALA A 133 6.62 14.14 -3.09
C ALA A 133 5.44 14.84 -2.36
N PRO A 134 4.18 14.42 -2.53
CA PRO A 134 3.04 14.99 -1.79
C PRO A 134 3.16 14.83 -0.27
N ILE A 135 3.66 13.68 0.20
CA ILE A 135 3.89 13.42 1.62
C ILE A 135 4.95 14.38 2.17
N ARG A 136 6.09 14.49 1.48
CA ARG A 136 7.19 15.39 1.87
C ARG A 136 6.78 16.86 1.77
N SER A 137 5.92 17.23 0.81
CA SER A 137 5.33 18.58 0.69
C SER A 137 4.52 18.93 1.93
N ALA A 138 3.65 18.01 2.37
CA ALA A 138 2.86 18.17 3.58
C ALA A 138 3.71 18.22 4.85
N LEU A 139 4.72 17.35 4.99
CA LEU A 139 5.66 17.37 6.11
C LEU A 139 6.45 18.69 6.17
N SER A 140 6.88 19.21 5.01
CA SER A 140 7.55 20.50 4.92
C SER A 140 6.64 21.65 5.34
N ALA A 141 5.37 21.63 4.92
CA ALA A 141 4.39 22.65 5.29
C ALA A 141 4.14 22.67 6.81
N ARG A 142 4.03 21.48 7.43
CA ARG A 142 3.97 21.36 8.89
C ARG A 142 5.20 21.96 9.58
N GLY A 143 6.40 21.63 9.09
CA GLY A 143 7.66 22.15 9.66
C GLY A 143 7.77 23.67 9.60
N LEU A 144 7.08 24.31 8.64
CA LEU A 144 6.99 25.76 8.49
C LEU A 144 5.79 26.38 9.25
N GLY A 145 5.11 25.63 10.12
CA GLY A 145 3.98 26.13 10.90
C GLY A 145 2.66 26.23 10.13
N THR A 146 2.58 25.69 8.91
CA THR A 146 1.37 25.68 8.07
C THR A 146 0.93 24.24 7.74
N PRO A 147 0.62 23.40 8.74
CA PRO A 147 0.22 22.01 8.50
C PRO A 147 -1.06 21.94 7.64
N PRO A 148 -1.20 20.92 6.78
CA PRO A 148 -2.38 20.75 5.96
C PRO A 148 -3.63 20.51 6.82
N LYS A 149 -4.70 21.26 6.55
CA LYS A 149 -5.96 21.22 7.32
C LYS A 149 -7.13 20.73 6.47
N GLY A 150 -7.96 19.90 7.08
CA GLY A 150 -9.17 19.38 6.45
C GLY A 150 -8.88 18.39 5.32
N LEU A 151 -9.94 17.78 4.81
CA LEU A 151 -9.83 16.70 3.83
C LEU A 151 -9.15 17.17 2.52
N ARG A 152 -9.51 18.36 2.02
CA ARG A 152 -8.98 18.90 0.76
C ARG A 152 -7.46 19.02 0.73
N GLU A 153 -6.83 19.45 1.82
CA GLU A 153 -5.36 19.61 1.84
C GLU A 153 -4.64 18.29 2.13
N GLN A 154 -5.36 17.30 2.67
CA GLN A 154 -4.82 16.00 3.06
C GLN A 154 -5.09 14.89 2.02
N LEU A 155 -6.01 15.09 1.07
CA LEU A 155 -6.27 14.13 -0.01
C LEU A 155 -5.03 13.74 -0.81
N PRO A 156 -4.11 14.65 -1.20
CA PRO A 156 -2.88 14.24 -1.88
C PRO A 156 -1.98 13.35 -1.02
N ILE A 157 -2.01 13.51 0.31
CA ILE A 157 -1.30 12.65 1.26
C ILE A 157 -1.96 11.27 1.27
N ALA A 158 -3.30 11.23 1.33
CA ALA A 158 -4.07 10.00 1.31
C ALA A 158 -3.81 9.20 0.03
N PHE A 159 -3.84 9.85 -1.13
CA PHE A 159 -3.57 9.23 -2.43
C PHE A 159 -2.13 8.73 -2.54
N ALA A 160 -1.15 9.51 -2.09
CA ALA A 160 0.24 9.09 -2.07
C ALA A 160 0.50 7.89 -1.13
N LEU A 161 -0.09 7.89 0.06
CA LEU A 161 0.01 6.78 1.00
C LEU A 161 -0.75 5.54 0.51
N ALA A 162 -1.89 5.72 -0.14
CA ALA A 162 -2.60 4.63 -0.81
C ALA A 162 -1.76 4.02 -1.94
N ALA A 163 -1.05 4.85 -2.73
CA ALA A 163 -0.13 4.36 -3.75
C ALA A 163 1.04 3.58 -3.13
N TRP A 164 1.61 4.05 -2.01
CA TRP A 164 2.63 3.30 -1.26
C TRP A 164 2.09 1.96 -0.75
N LEU A 165 0.93 1.96 -0.10
CA LEU A 165 0.31 0.74 0.44
C LEU A 165 -0.03 -0.25 -0.69
N GLY A 166 -0.64 0.23 -1.77
CA GLY A 166 -0.97 -0.59 -2.93
C GLY A 166 0.26 -1.17 -3.62
N LEU A 167 1.35 -0.42 -3.71
CA LEU A 167 2.60 -0.93 -4.30
C LEU A 167 3.30 -1.95 -3.38
N ILE A 168 3.27 -1.74 -2.06
CA ILE A 168 3.73 -2.76 -1.10
C ILE A 168 2.91 -4.03 -1.28
N HIS A 169 1.58 -3.92 -1.32
CA HIS A 169 0.72 -5.08 -1.55
C HIS A 169 1.01 -5.77 -2.89
N PHE A 170 1.22 -5.01 -3.97
CA PHE A 170 1.57 -5.56 -5.27
C PHE A 170 2.89 -6.35 -5.20
N GLY A 171 3.97 -5.74 -4.72
CA GLY A 171 5.28 -6.40 -4.61
C GLY A 171 5.33 -7.53 -3.59
N THR A 172 4.34 -7.63 -2.71
CA THR A 172 4.18 -8.69 -1.71
C THR A 172 2.87 -9.44 -1.87
N ALA A 173 2.36 -9.61 -3.10
CA ALA A 173 1.05 -10.22 -3.33
C ALA A 173 0.95 -11.66 -2.77
N TYR A 174 2.08 -12.38 -2.68
CA TYR A 174 2.20 -13.68 -2.01
C TYR A 174 1.96 -13.63 -0.48
N ALA A 175 1.90 -12.43 0.11
CA ALA A 175 1.67 -12.18 1.53
C ALA A 175 0.47 -11.24 1.77
N PHE A 176 -0.55 -11.30 0.90
CA PHE A 176 -1.74 -10.45 0.99
C PHE A 176 -2.95 -11.15 1.64
N ILE A 177 -3.38 -12.30 1.10
CA ILE A 177 -4.59 -13.01 1.57
C ILE A 177 -4.20 -14.06 2.62
N PRO A 178 -4.77 -14.03 3.85
CA PRO A 178 -4.46 -15.04 4.87
C PRO A 178 -4.93 -16.47 4.54
N ALA A 179 -5.76 -16.62 3.50
CA ALA A 179 -6.28 -17.89 3.01
C ALA A 179 -7.10 -18.70 4.04
N ALA A 180 -7.87 -18.01 4.90
CA ALA A 180 -8.76 -18.64 5.89
C ALA A 180 -10.03 -19.27 5.31
N ASP A 181 -10.37 -18.85 4.09
CA ASP A 181 -11.48 -19.33 3.29
C ASP A 181 -11.46 -20.86 3.10
N ARG A 182 -12.62 -21.52 3.23
CA ARG A 182 -12.74 -22.98 3.16
C ARG A 182 -12.23 -23.59 1.85
N GLY A 183 -12.33 -22.88 0.73
CA GLY A 183 -11.76 -23.30 -0.56
C GLY A 183 -10.22 -23.41 -0.53
N ASN A 184 -9.57 -22.74 0.42
CA ASN A 184 -8.13 -22.79 0.63
C ASN A 184 -7.68 -23.82 1.67
N ALA A 185 -8.58 -24.66 2.18
CA ALA A 185 -8.22 -25.71 3.15
C ALA A 185 -7.10 -26.63 2.62
N PRO A 186 -6.20 -27.13 3.48
CA PRO A 186 -5.27 -28.17 3.08
C PRO A 186 -6.02 -29.49 2.80
N PRO A 187 -5.40 -30.43 2.04
CA PRO A 187 -5.96 -31.78 1.87
C PRO A 187 -6.23 -32.46 3.22
N PRO A 188 -7.27 -33.32 3.33
CA PRO A 188 -7.56 -34.05 4.56
C PRO A 188 -6.37 -34.89 5.02
N ILE A 189 -6.08 -34.85 6.32
CA ILE A 189 -5.03 -35.67 6.92
C ILE A 189 -5.64 -37.05 7.24
N SER A 190 -5.25 -38.06 6.47
CA SER A 190 -5.66 -39.45 6.69
C SER A 190 -4.45 -40.29 7.09
N PRO A 191 -4.41 -40.87 8.31
CA PRO A 191 -3.38 -41.83 8.69
C PRO A 191 -3.30 -42.99 7.70
N LEU A 192 -2.11 -43.59 7.56
CA LEU A 192 -1.84 -44.77 6.73
C LEU A 192 -2.03 -44.58 5.21
N HIS A 193 -2.33 -43.37 4.74
CA HIS A 193 -2.36 -43.06 3.32
C HIS A 193 -0.97 -42.62 2.82
N ALA A 194 -0.63 -42.91 1.56
CA ALA A 194 0.68 -42.58 0.98
C ALA A 194 1.03 -41.07 1.04
N THR A 195 0.01 -40.22 1.11
CA THR A 195 0.13 -38.75 1.15
C THR A 195 0.10 -38.16 2.57
N TYR A 196 0.07 -38.99 3.63
CA TYR A 196 -0.11 -38.55 5.01
C TYR A 196 0.87 -37.45 5.44
N PHE A 197 2.18 -37.67 5.29
CA PHE A 197 3.20 -36.68 5.67
C PHE A 197 3.13 -35.41 4.82
N THR A 198 2.82 -35.53 3.53
CA THR A 198 2.63 -34.38 2.64
C THR A 198 1.42 -33.53 3.06
N ALA A 199 0.29 -34.16 3.41
CA ALA A 199 -0.90 -33.46 3.87
C ALA A 199 -0.65 -32.71 5.19
N ILE A 200 0.08 -33.32 6.12
CA ILE A 200 0.54 -32.66 7.36
C ILE A 200 1.42 -31.45 7.05
N ALA A 201 2.45 -31.63 6.21
CA ALA A 201 3.36 -30.54 5.85
C ALA A 201 2.59 -29.37 5.22
N LEU A 202 1.71 -29.63 4.25
CA LEU A 202 0.89 -28.60 3.62
C LEU A 202 -0.04 -27.89 4.61
N SER A 203 -0.63 -28.63 5.57
CA SER A 203 -1.44 -28.04 6.62
C SER A 203 -0.64 -27.07 7.49
N TYR A 204 0.57 -27.45 7.91
CA TYR A 204 1.47 -26.56 8.66
C TYR A 204 1.91 -25.35 7.84
N TYR A 205 2.28 -25.51 6.58
CA TYR A 205 2.70 -24.40 5.72
C TYR A 205 1.56 -23.40 5.51
N LYS A 206 0.36 -23.85 5.15
CA LYS A 206 -0.81 -22.98 4.94
C LYS A 206 -1.20 -22.25 6.23
N SER A 207 -1.21 -22.95 7.36
CA SER A 207 -1.50 -22.35 8.67
C SER A 207 -0.46 -21.29 9.03
N SER A 208 0.83 -21.61 8.92
CA SER A 208 1.92 -20.69 9.28
C SER A 208 1.94 -19.46 8.38
N LEU A 209 1.74 -19.64 7.07
CA LEU A 209 1.63 -18.53 6.11
C LEU A 209 0.44 -17.64 6.45
N GLY A 210 -0.72 -18.21 6.77
CA GLY A 210 -1.90 -17.45 7.17
C GLY A 210 -1.65 -16.54 8.36
N VAL A 211 -0.98 -17.04 9.42
CA VAL A 211 -0.58 -16.21 10.56
C VAL A 211 0.42 -15.13 10.15
N LEU A 212 1.43 -15.49 9.35
CA LEU A 212 2.45 -14.54 8.89
C LEU A 212 1.84 -13.39 8.09
N VAL A 213 0.88 -13.68 7.21
CA VAL A 213 0.13 -12.66 6.47
C VAL A 213 -0.63 -11.76 7.43
N VAL A 214 -1.33 -12.31 8.43
CA VAL A 214 -2.04 -11.48 9.44
C VAL A 214 -1.06 -10.55 10.15
N ILE A 215 0.09 -11.06 10.59
CA ILE A 215 1.12 -10.27 11.28
C ILE A 215 1.64 -9.16 10.36
N PHE A 216 2.02 -9.49 9.14
CA PHE A 216 2.56 -8.56 8.16
C PHE A 216 1.57 -7.44 7.82
N GLN A 217 0.35 -7.80 7.46
CA GLN A 217 -0.72 -6.85 7.13
C GLN A 217 -1.12 -5.99 8.33
N SER A 218 -1.13 -6.57 9.54
CA SER A 218 -1.37 -5.80 10.77
C SER A 218 -0.30 -4.73 10.99
N ALA A 219 0.96 -5.06 10.71
CA ALA A 219 2.05 -4.10 10.79
C ALA A 219 1.90 -2.97 9.77
N LEU A 220 1.46 -3.26 8.55
CA LEU A 220 1.17 -2.25 7.54
C LEU A 220 0.03 -1.33 8.01
N PHE A 221 -1.15 -1.88 8.32
CA PHE A 221 -2.31 -1.06 8.68
C PHE A 221 -2.07 -0.20 9.94
N ALA A 222 -1.46 -0.78 10.98
CA ALA A 222 -1.07 -0.03 12.17
C ALA A 222 -0.01 1.03 11.84
N GLY A 223 1.02 0.68 11.06
CA GLY A 223 2.11 1.59 10.69
C GLY A 223 1.61 2.83 9.94
N PHE A 224 0.74 2.66 8.94
CA PHE A 224 0.14 3.77 8.20
C PHE A 224 -0.77 4.64 9.09
N ALA A 225 -1.60 4.03 9.94
CA ALA A 225 -2.46 4.76 10.87
C ALA A 225 -1.63 5.57 11.89
N LEU A 226 -0.60 4.95 12.46
CA LEU A 226 0.32 5.57 13.41
C LEU A 226 1.14 6.70 12.79
N PHE A 227 1.60 6.53 11.54
CA PHE A 227 2.30 7.57 10.80
C PHE A 227 1.39 8.78 10.57
N LEU A 228 0.18 8.57 10.05
CA LEU A 228 -0.78 9.66 9.81
C LEU A 228 -1.06 10.44 11.09
N SER A 229 -1.42 9.73 12.16
CA SER A 229 -1.73 10.31 13.47
C SER A 229 -0.54 11.03 14.13
N ALA A 230 0.69 10.55 13.93
CA ALA A 230 1.88 11.21 14.48
C ALA A 230 2.31 12.45 13.67
N GLN A 231 2.10 12.45 12.36
CA GLN A 231 2.59 13.53 11.49
C GLN A 231 1.56 14.61 11.24
N PHE A 232 0.26 14.30 11.32
CA PHE A 232 -0.83 15.20 10.96
C PHE A 232 -2.01 15.04 11.91
N ARG A 233 -2.76 16.13 12.12
CA ARG A 233 -4.13 16.03 12.64
C ARG A 233 -5.03 15.60 11.50
N SER A 234 -5.15 14.29 11.32
CA SER A 234 -5.86 13.70 10.20
C SER A 234 -7.33 14.13 10.18
N ALA A 235 -7.81 14.61 9.04
CA ALA A 235 -9.23 14.82 8.82
C ALA A 235 -9.96 13.47 8.75
N PHE A 236 -11.22 13.44 9.19
CA PHE A 236 -12.06 12.26 9.07
C PHE A 236 -12.15 11.82 7.60
N GLY A 237 -12.00 10.51 7.36
CA GLY A 237 -12.02 9.88 6.05
C GLY A 237 -10.65 9.70 5.41
N VAL A 238 -9.58 10.36 5.90
CA VAL A 238 -8.25 10.25 5.30
C VAL A 238 -7.68 8.84 5.47
N LEU A 239 -7.77 8.25 6.68
CA LEU A 239 -7.29 6.88 6.88
C LEU A 239 -8.15 5.88 6.10
N THR A 240 -9.47 6.09 6.05
CA THR A 240 -10.38 5.28 5.24
C THR A 240 -9.99 5.29 3.77
N ILE A 241 -9.67 6.45 3.20
CA ILE A 241 -9.24 6.55 1.79
C ILE A 241 -7.90 5.82 1.56
N VAL A 242 -6.95 5.95 2.49
CA VAL A 242 -5.66 5.23 2.42
C VAL A 242 -5.87 3.72 2.37
N LEU A 243 -6.65 3.19 3.32
CA LEU A 243 -6.91 1.75 3.40
C LEU A 243 -7.80 1.27 2.27
N LEU A 244 -8.79 2.04 1.83
CA LEU A 244 -9.68 1.64 0.75
C LEU A 244 -8.89 1.54 -0.56
N LEU A 245 -8.29 2.64 -1.01
CA LEU A 245 -7.59 2.67 -2.29
C LEU A 245 -6.33 1.81 -2.30
N GLY A 246 -5.60 1.72 -1.18
CA GLY A 246 -4.40 0.90 -1.10
C GLY A 246 -4.67 -0.61 -1.02
N ASN A 247 -5.88 -1.02 -0.63
CA ASN A 247 -6.21 -2.44 -0.43
C ASN A 247 -7.05 -3.01 -1.58
N THR A 248 -8.05 -2.27 -2.09
CA THR A 248 -9.03 -2.80 -3.05
C THR A 248 -8.45 -3.11 -4.42
N LEU A 249 -7.34 -2.47 -4.79
CA LEU A 249 -6.65 -2.77 -6.04
C LEU A 249 -6.18 -4.24 -6.12
N ASN A 250 -5.90 -4.88 -4.97
CA ASN A 250 -5.54 -6.29 -4.91
C ASN A 250 -6.65 -7.23 -5.38
N ALA A 251 -7.91 -6.79 -5.43
CA ALA A 251 -8.96 -7.64 -5.97
C ALA A 251 -8.93 -7.72 -7.51
N ILE A 252 -8.23 -6.80 -8.19
CA ILE A 252 -8.19 -6.74 -9.65
C ILE A 252 -7.58 -8.01 -10.25
N PRO A 253 -6.40 -8.52 -9.82
CA PRO A 253 -5.84 -9.74 -10.42
C PRO A 253 -6.64 -11.02 -10.14
N PHE A 254 -7.59 -10.99 -9.20
CA PHE A 254 -8.36 -12.16 -8.78
C PHE A 254 -9.86 -11.95 -9.07
N THR A 255 -10.22 -11.46 -10.25
CA THR A 255 -11.64 -11.25 -10.63
C THR A 255 -12.50 -12.51 -10.56
N ASN A 256 -11.87 -13.69 -10.62
CA ASN A 256 -12.51 -14.99 -10.43
C ASN A 256 -12.80 -15.34 -8.95
N ALA A 257 -12.21 -14.64 -7.99
CA ALA A 257 -12.48 -14.79 -6.56
C ALA A 257 -13.60 -13.83 -6.12
N THR A 258 -14.85 -14.19 -6.40
CA THR A 258 -16.04 -13.33 -6.26
C THR A 258 -16.15 -12.58 -4.91
N PRO A 259 -15.86 -13.16 -3.72
CA PRO A 259 -15.99 -12.40 -2.47
C PRO A 259 -14.79 -11.48 -2.18
N LEU A 260 -13.65 -11.57 -2.90
CA LEU A 260 -12.43 -10.84 -2.54
C LEU A 260 -12.58 -9.33 -2.66
N LEU A 261 -13.24 -8.84 -3.73
CA LEU A 261 -13.50 -7.41 -3.90
C LEU A 261 -14.37 -6.87 -2.75
N ALA A 262 -15.48 -7.55 -2.46
CA ALA A 262 -16.35 -7.18 -1.35
C ALA A 262 -15.60 -7.23 0.00
N THR A 263 -14.80 -8.27 0.22
CA THR A 263 -14.01 -8.45 1.45
C THR A 263 -13.01 -7.31 1.64
N THR A 264 -12.22 -6.99 0.62
CA THR A 264 -11.23 -5.90 0.70
C THR A 264 -11.88 -4.54 0.90
N ILE A 265 -13.02 -4.27 0.26
CA ILE A 265 -13.80 -3.04 0.48
C ILE A 265 -14.31 -2.98 1.91
N LEU A 266 -15.04 -4.00 2.37
CA LEU A 266 -15.69 -4.01 3.69
C LEU A 266 -14.65 -3.92 4.82
N CYS A 267 -13.57 -4.69 4.75
CA CYS A 267 -12.51 -4.65 5.76
C CYS A 267 -11.82 -3.28 5.83
N SER A 268 -11.52 -2.69 4.66
CA SER A 268 -10.93 -1.34 4.62
C SER A 268 -11.87 -0.26 5.12
N LEU A 269 -13.17 -0.34 4.81
CA LEU A 269 -14.18 0.61 5.31
C LEU A 269 -14.33 0.49 6.82
N VAL A 270 -14.48 -0.73 7.36
CA VAL A 270 -14.63 -0.94 8.80
C VAL A 270 -13.41 -0.43 9.56
N ALA A 271 -12.21 -0.85 9.16
CA ALA A 271 -10.96 -0.44 9.83
C ALA A 271 -10.69 1.05 9.68
N GLY A 272 -10.91 1.59 8.48
CA GLY A 272 -10.74 3.00 8.16
C GLY A 272 -11.67 3.89 8.97
N LEU A 273 -12.98 3.60 8.96
CA LEU A 273 -13.98 4.42 9.64
C LEU A 273 -13.83 4.36 11.15
N LEU A 274 -13.52 3.19 11.73
CA LEU A 274 -13.24 3.07 13.16
C LEU A 274 -11.97 3.83 13.54
N GLY A 275 -10.91 3.74 12.71
CA GLY A 275 -9.68 4.49 12.91
C GLY A 275 -9.89 6.01 12.81
N ASP A 276 -10.57 6.49 11.77
CA ASP A 276 -10.90 7.92 11.58
C ASP A 276 -11.81 8.44 12.70
N THR A 277 -12.78 7.65 13.15
CA THR A 277 -13.64 7.98 14.30
C THR A 277 -12.81 8.13 15.57
N TRP A 278 -11.91 7.18 15.84
CA TRP A 278 -11.03 7.26 17.00
C TRP A 278 -10.08 8.46 16.92
N ILE A 279 -9.55 8.75 15.72
CA ILE A 279 -8.71 9.92 15.50
C ILE A 279 -9.48 11.19 15.82
N ALA A 280 -10.70 11.33 15.30
CA ALA A 280 -11.54 12.50 15.53
C ALA A 280 -11.93 12.69 17.00
N LEU A 281 -12.20 11.60 17.72
CA LEU A 281 -12.65 11.65 19.12
C LEU A 281 -11.51 11.83 20.12
N ARG A 282 -10.32 11.31 19.83
CA ARG A 282 -9.24 11.16 20.84
C ARG A 282 -7.94 11.86 20.49
N ASP A 283 -7.80 12.39 19.27
CA ASP A 283 -6.58 13.05 18.77
C ASP A 283 -5.31 12.24 19.16
N PRO A 284 -5.24 10.95 18.76
CA PRO A 284 -4.12 10.07 19.09
C PRO A 284 -2.83 10.69 18.55
N HIS A 285 -1.79 10.64 19.36
CA HIS A 285 -0.49 11.21 19.05
C HIS A 285 0.55 10.57 19.98
N PRO A 286 1.85 10.50 19.63
CA PRO A 286 2.89 9.96 20.52
C PRO A 286 2.94 10.62 21.92
N THR A 287 2.45 11.84 22.08
CA THR A 287 2.34 12.52 23.39
C THR A 287 1.09 12.12 24.19
N ARG A 288 0.18 11.35 23.60
CA ARG A 288 -1.03 10.77 24.22
C ARG A 288 -0.99 9.25 24.07
N PRO A 289 -0.13 8.56 24.84
CA PRO A 289 0.24 7.16 24.58
C PRO A 289 -0.95 6.20 24.61
N GLY A 290 -1.93 6.40 25.51
CA GLY A 290 -3.13 5.55 25.56
C GLY A 290 -3.96 5.62 24.27
N ALA A 291 -4.22 6.83 23.77
CA ALA A 291 -4.98 7.01 22.53
C ALA A 291 -4.20 6.48 21.31
N TYR A 292 -2.89 6.69 21.27
CA TYR A 292 -2.01 6.25 20.19
C TYR A 292 -1.89 4.71 20.12
N ARG A 293 -1.68 4.06 21.27
CA ARG A 293 -1.71 2.59 21.41
C ARG A 293 -3.04 2.01 20.97
N THR A 294 -4.15 2.62 21.42
CA THR A 294 -5.49 2.16 21.06
C THR A 294 -5.70 2.24 19.54
N LEU A 295 -5.29 3.33 18.89
CA LEU A 295 -5.35 3.45 17.43
C LEU A 295 -4.58 2.30 16.75
N ALA A 296 -3.37 2.00 17.24
CA ALA A 296 -2.52 0.94 16.70
C ALA A 296 -3.17 -0.45 16.78
N VAL A 297 -3.99 -0.69 17.81
CA VAL A 297 -4.69 -1.96 18.04
C VAL A 297 -5.98 -2.04 17.24
N ILE A 298 -6.85 -1.03 17.34
CA ILE A 298 -8.20 -1.11 16.77
C ILE A 298 -8.19 -1.23 15.25
N VAL A 299 -7.24 -0.61 14.55
CA VAL A 299 -7.19 -0.60 13.09
C VAL A 299 -6.96 -2.01 12.52
N PRO A 300 -5.85 -2.71 12.83
CA PRO A 300 -5.65 -4.08 12.35
C PRO A 300 -6.63 -5.09 12.96
N LEU A 301 -7.01 -4.94 14.24
CA LEU A 301 -7.96 -5.84 14.89
C LEU A 301 -9.32 -5.81 14.19
N SER A 302 -9.85 -4.62 13.91
CA SER A 302 -11.15 -4.48 13.23
C SER A 302 -11.11 -4.95 11.78
N TYR A 303 -10.00 -4.75 11.08
CA TYR A 303 -9.80 -5.30 9.74
C TYR A 303 -9.92 -6.84 9.76
N PHE A 304 -9.16 -7.51 10.64
CA PHE A 304 -9.16 -8.97 10.69
C PHE A 304 -10.42 -9.58 11.29
N ALA A 305 -11.07 -8.90 12.24
CA ALA A 305 -12.39 -9.29 12.71
C ALA A 305 -13.41 -9.24 11.57
N CYS A 306 -13.42 -8.16 10.79
CA CYS A 306 -14.27 -8.05 9.61
C CYS A 306 -13.92 -9.13 8.57
N TYR A 307 -12.63 -9.38 8.30
CA TYR A 307 -12.19 -10.41 7.37
C TYR A 307 -12.73 -11.79 7.74
N LEU A 308 -12.62 -12.20 9.00
CA LEU A 308 -13.13 -13.48 9.47
C LEU A 308 -14.65 -13.57 9.33
N VAL A 309 -15.39 -12.51 9.72
CA VAL A 309 -16.85 -12.48 9.59
C VAL A 309 -17.28 -12.57 8.13
N VAL A 310 -16.70 -11.75 7.25
CA VAL A 310 -17.06 -11.75 5.82
C VAL A 310 -16.73 -13.09 5.19
N THR A 311 -15.55 -13.65 5.46
CA THR A 311 -15.12 -14.94 4.90
C THR A 311 -16.03 -16.09 5.37
N ASP A 312 -16.42 -16.11 6.64
CA ASP A 312 -17.33 -17.13 7.17
C ASP A 312 -18.70 -17.07 6.49
N LEU A 313 -19.22 -15.85 6.25
CA LEU A 313 -20.50 -15.62 5.60
C LEU A 313 -20.50 -15.93 4.09
N THR A 314 -19.37 -15.72 3.40
CA THR A 314 -19.32 -15.89 1.94
C THR A 314 -18.99 -17.31 1.52
N SER A 315 -18.10 -17.97 2.25
CA SER A 315 -17.48 -19.21 1.79
C SER A 315 -17.09 -20.17 2.91
N GLY A 316 -17.33 -19.77 4.16
CA GLY A 316 -16.98 -20.53 5.34
C GLY A 316 -15.48 -20.48 5.65
N LEU A 317 -15.16 -20.81 6.90
CA LEU A 317 -13.78 -20.88 7.37
C LEU A 317 -13.33 -22.34 7.56
N TRP A 318 -12.09 -22.66 7.18
CA TRP A 318 -11.44 -23.92 7.59
C TRP A 318 -10.64 -23.78 8.88
N TRP A 319 -10.29 -22.55 9.27
CA TRP A 319 -9.66 -22.27 10.55
C TRP A 319 -10.60 -22.60 11.70
N ASP A 320 -10.10 -23.30 12.72
CA ASP A 320 -10.85 -23.55 13.95
C ASP A 320 -10.92 -22.29 14.85
N VAL A 321 -11.64 -22.40 15.97
CA VAL A 321 -11.83 -21.28 16.90
C VAL A 321 -10.52 -20.81 17.54
N HIS A 322 -9.57 -21.72 17.81
CA HIS A 322 -8.29 -21.37 18.42
C HIS A 322 -7.45 -20.54 17.47
N PHE A 323 -7.42 -20.94 16.19
CA PHE A 323 -6.70 -20.23 15.15
C PHE A 323 -7.31 -18.85 14.91
N ARG A 324 -8.64 -18.75 14.80
CA ARG A 324 -9.37 -17.48 14.63
C ARG A 324 -9.09 -16.49 15.77
N LEU A 325 -9.17 -16.93 17.02
CA LEU A 325 -8.88 -16.08 18.17
C LEU A 325 -7.39 -15.71 18.23
N GLY A 326 -6.52 -16.66 17.90
CA GLY A 326 -5.07 -16.44 17.85
C GLY A 326 -4.66 -15.35 16.87
N VAL A 327 -5.21 -15.34 15.65
CA VAL A 327 -4.88 -14.30 14.65
C VAL A 327 -5.40 -12.91 15.05
N LEU A 328 -6.53 -12.82 15.73
CA LEU A 328 -7.04 -11.55 16.27
C LEU A 328 -6.15 -11.01 17.41
N LEU A 329 -5.66 -11.91 18.27
CA LEU A 329 -4.69 -11.52 19.30
C LEU A 329 -3.37 -11.07 18.67
N TRP A 330 -2.88 -11.77 17.65
CA TRP A 330 -1.67 -11.38 16.93
C TRP A 330 -1.81 -10.04 16.22
N SER A 331 -2.94 -9.76 15.57
CA SER A 331 -3.15 -8.48 14.90
C SER A 331 -3.14 -7.31 15.88
N ALA A 332 -3.77 -7.47 17.04
CA ALA A 332 -3.72 -6.51 18.14
C ALA A 332 -2.30 -6.36 18.73
N ALA A 333 -1.60 -7.48 18.97
CA ALA A 333 -0.27 -7.49 19.58
C ALA A 333 0.78 -6.81 18.70
N VAL A 334 0.75 -7.03 17.38
CA VAL A 334 1.64 -6.37 16.41
C VAL A 334 1.41 -4.86 16.41
N GLY A 335 0.14 -4.43 16.33
CA GLY A 335 -0.20 -3.01 16.42
C GLY A 335 0.29 -2.37 17.72
N MET A 336 0.05 -3.04 18.85
CA MET A 336 0.55 -2.61 20.16
C MET A 336 2.08 -2.50 20.17
N GLY A 337 2.80 -3.51 19.68
CA GLY A 337 4.26 -3.52 19.57
C GLY A 337 4.81 -2.36 18.76
N LEU A 338 4.24 -2.10 17.57
CA LEU A 338 4.62 -0.96 16.74
C LEU A 338 4.40 0.38 17.42
N SER A 339 3.33 0.51 18.21
CA SER A 339 3.10 1.75 18.96
C SER A 339 4.20 2.02 19.99
N PHE A 340 4.77 0.99 20.63
CA PHE A 340 5.91 1.14 21.54
C PHE A 340 7.17 1.57 20.78
N LEU A 341 7.42 1.01 19.59
CA LEU A 341 8.58 1.39 18.76
C LEU A 341 8.45 2.82 18.22
N ALA A 342 7.25 3.23 17.83
CA ALA A 342 6.99 4.56 17.28
C ALA A 342 7.05 5.67 18.34
N MET A 343 6.71 5.37 19.59
CA MET A 343 6.88 6.28 20.70
C MET A 343 8.31 6.14 21.24
N ARG A 344 9.25 6.96 20.76
CA ARG A 344 10.56 7.10 21.42
C ARG A 344 10.35 7.22 22.93
N ALA A 345 11.09 6.43 23.71
CA ALA A 345 11.32 6.72 25.12
C ALA A 345 11.89 8.15 25.17
N ARG A 346 11.06 9.12 25.55
CA ARG A 346 11.59 10.37 26.08
C ARG A 346 12.12 10.01 27.45
N GLU A 347 13.39 9.64 27.50
CA GLU A 347 14.11 9.66 28.76
C GLU A 347 14.00 11.08 29.30
N THR A 348 13.55 11.11 30.56
CA THR A 348 13.29 12.26 31.42
C THR A 348 14.49 13.16 31.59
#